data_AF-A0A8C6AAX7-F1
#
_entry.id   AF-A0A8C6AAX7-F1
#
_cell.length_a   1.000
_cell.length_b   1.000
_cell.length_c   1.000
_cell.angle_alpha   90.00
_cell.angle_beta   90.00
_cell.angle_gamma   90.00
#
_symmetry.space_group_name_H-M   'P 1'
#
loop_
_entity.id
_entity.type
_entity.pdbx_description
1 polymer ?
#
loop_
_entity_poly.entity_id
_entity_poly.type
_entity_poly.pdbx_seq_one_letter_code
_entity_poly.pdbx_strand_id
1 'polypeptide(L)'
;MELCHFVSLEILNLYHNCIRVIPEAIINLQMLTYLNLSRNQLSALPACLCGLPLKVLIASNNKLGSLPEEIGQLKQLMELDVSCNEITALPPQIGQLKSLRELNVRRNYLKVLPPELVDLPLVKFDFSCNKVLVIPICFREMKQLQVLLLENNPLQSPPAQVTLHPPHISFVTAFLNKPHQLLWERNPQRGLTPITTLKLYSENHQTHALFFCFVLF
;
A
#
# COMPACT_ATOMS: atom_id res chain seq x y z
N MET A 1 -28.32 16.43 6.72
CA MET A 1 -27.01 16.89 7.23
C MET A 1 -26.76 18.24 6.58
N GLU A 2 -26.96 19.34 7.31
CA GLU A 2 -26.94 20.73 6.77
C GLU A 2 -25.55 21.19 6.29
N LEU A 3 -24.49 20.40 6.55
CA LEU A 3 -23.11 20.69 6.19
C LEU A 3 -22.86 20.78 4.69
N CYS A 4 -23.65 20.11 3.86
CA CYS A 4 -23.48 20.10 2.40
C CYS A 4 -23.87 21.43 1.73
N HIS A 5 -24.29 22.44 2.51
CA HIS A 5 -24.54 23.81 2.02
C HIS A 5 -23.30 24.71 2.11
N PHE A 6 -22.25 24.30 2.83
CA PHE A 6 -21.00 25.07 2.95
C PHE A 6 -20.11 24.83 1.73
N VAL A 7 -20.54 25.34 0.57
CA VAL A 7 -19.88 25.12 -0.73
C VAL A 7 -18.44 25.64 -0.80
N SER A 8 -18.05 26.55 0.09
CA SER A 8 -16.69 27.08 0.21
C SER A 8 -15.78 26.26 1.14
N LEU A 9 -16.25 25.13 1.67
CA LEU A 9 -15.48 24.32 2.61
C LEU A 9 -14.34 23.58 1.89
N GLU A 10 -13.10 23.87 2.29
CA GLU A 10 -11.91 23.23 1.73
C GLU A 10 -11.42 22.03 2.55
N ILE A 11 -11.71 22.04 3.86
CA ILE A 11 -11.23 21.05 4.82
C ILE A 11 -12.43 20.57 5.63
N LEU A 12 -12.67 19.26 5.62
CA LEU A 12 -13.70 18.62 6.43
C LEU A 12 -13.06 17.51 7.27
N ASN A 13 -13.08 17.68 8.58
CA ASN A 13 -12.59 16.68 9.53
C ASN A 13 -13.75 16.10 10.34
N LEU A 14 -14.03 14.83 10.12
CA LEU A 14 -15.07 14.03 10.79
C LEU A 14 -14.43 12.89 11.61
N TYR A 15 -13.16 13.06 12.00
CA TYR A 15 -12.42 12.12 12.82
C TYR A 15 -13.19 11.74 14.10
N HIS A 16 -13.17 10.45 14.44
CA HIS A 16 -13.66 9.92 15.70
C HIS A 16 -15.14 10.24 15.96
N ASN A 17 -15.99 9.80 15.04
CA ASN A 17 -17.45 9.87 15.16
C ASN A 17 -18.07 8.47 15.01
N CYS A 18 -19.39 8.41 14.99
CA CYS A 18 -20.15 7.17 14.78
C CYS A 18 -20.77 7.10 13.37
N ILE A 19 -20.14 7.75 12.37
CA ILE A 19 -20.71 7.86 11.04
C ILE A 19 -20.68 6.49 10.36
N ARG A 20 -21.85 6.06 9.86
CA ARG A 20 -22.01 4.78 9.15
C ARG A 20 -22.10 4.93 7.65
N VAL A 21 -22.59 6.08 7.19
CA VAL A 21 -22.80 6.39 5.78
C VAL A 21 -22.45 7.86 5.54
N ILE A 22 -21.75 8.12 4.44
CA ILE A 22 -21.57 9.48 3.92
C ILE A 22 -22.73 9.78 2.96
N PRO A 23 -23.51 10.85 3.18
CA PRO A 23 -24.63 11.18 2.30
C PRO A 23 -24.13 11.61 0.92
N GLU A 24 -24.87 11.28 -0.13
CA GLU A 24 -24.50 11.64 -1.51
C GLU A 24 -24.37 13.14 -1.73
N ALA A 25 -25.09 13.94 -0.92
CA ALA A 25 -25.00 15.40 -0.91
C ALA A 25 -23.58 15.93 -0.61
N ILE A 26 -22.63 15.10 -0.15
CA ILE A 26 -21.22 15.50 0.00
C ILE A 26 -20.63 16.03 -1.30
N ILE A 27 -21.15 15.61 -2.46
CA ILE A 27 -20.76 16.12 -3.77
C ILE A 27 -20.91 17.65 -3.89
N ASN A 28 -21.77 18.29 -3.10
CA ASN A 28 -21.94 19.75 -3.15
C ASN A 28 -20.72 20.53 -2.63
N LEU A 29 -19.79 19.88 -1.94
CA LEU A 29 -18.58 20.50 -1.38
C LEU A 29 -17.48 20.63 -2.43
N GLN A 30 -17.75 21.40 -3.49
CA GLN A 30 -16.89 21.50 -4.69
C GLN A 30 -15.53 22.18 -4.45
N MET A 31 -15.28 22.74 -3.27
CA MET A 31 -13.96 23.27 -2.88
C MET A 31 -13.20 22.32 -1.95
N LEU A 32 -13.77 21.16 -1.60
CA LEU A 32 -13.21 20.26 -0.61
C LEU A 32 -11.97 19.55 -1.14
N THR A 33 -10.82 19.87 -0.55
CA THR A 33 -9.52 19.29 -0.91
C THR A 33 -8.98 18.34 0.16
N TYR A 34 -9.41 18.47 1.40
CA TYR A 34 -9.03 17.59 2.50
C TYR A 34 -10.25 17.01 3.17
N LEU A 35 -10.33 15.67 3.25
CA LEU A 35 -11.39 14.96 3.92
C LEU A 35 -10.82 13.89 4.85
N ASN A 36 -11.08 14.02 6.14
CA ASN A 36 -10.75 13.02 7.15
C ASN A 36 -12.03 12.38 7.72
N LEU A 37 -12.20 11.10 7.45
CA LEU A 37 -13.29 10.22 7.88
C LEU A 37 -12.81 9.15 8.87
N SER A 38 -11.59 9.26 9.37
CA SER A 38 -10.99 8.17 10.15
C SER A 38 -11.66 7.96 11.50
N ARG A 39 -11.60 6.72 12.00
CA ARG A 39 -12.26 6.28 13.25
C ARG A 39 -13.78 6.50 13.21
N ASN A 40 -14.43 5.93 12.22
CA ASN A 40 -15.88 5.89 12.09
C ASN A 40 -16.36 4.44 11.93
N GLN A 41 -17.57 4.22 11.44
CA GLN A 41 -18.18 2.91 11.22
C GLN A 41 -18.61 2.73 9.75
N LEU A 42 -17.90 3.37 8.82
CA LEU A 42 -18.22 3.32 7.38
C LEU A 42 -18.01 1.92 6.83
N SER A 43 -19.02 1.36 6.16
CA SER A 43 -18.92 0.09 5.43
C SER A 43 -18.53 0.26 3.96
N ALA A 44 -18.77 1.44 3.40
CA ALA A 44 -18.41 1.81 2.04
C ALA A 44 -18.17 3.32 1.91
N LEU A 45 -17.41 3.72 0.90
CA LEU A 45 -17.35 5.11 0.42
C LEU A 45 -18.32 5.26 -0.75
N PRO A 46 -19.20 6.28 -0.77
CA PRO A 46 -20.12 6.46 -1.89
C PRO A 46 -19.37 6.90 -3.14
N ALA A 47 -19.77 6.40 -4.32
CA ALA A 47 -19.11 6.70 -5.59
C ALA A 47 -19.02 8.22 -5.88
N CYS A 48 -20.06 8.98 -5.52
CA CYS A 48 -20.10 10.43 -5.69
C CYS A 48 -18.99 11.20 -4.93
N LEU A 49 -18.42 10.63 -3.86
CA LEU A 49 -17.25 11.23 -3.18
C LEU A 49 -16.07 11.39 -4.14
N CYS A 50 -15.97 10.51 -5.15
CA CYS A 50 -14.90 10.53 -6.13
C CYS A 50 -15.02 11.64 -7.18
N GLY A 51 -16.13 12.38 -7.19
CA GLY A 51 -16.33 13.58 -8.00
C GLY A 51 -15.80 14.88 -7.36
N LEU A 52 -15.26 14.80 -6.14
CA LEU A 52 -14.72 15.96 -5.41
C LEU A 52 -13.25 16.22 -5.78
N PRO A 53 -12.76 17.48 -5.69
CA PRO A 53 -11.36 17.82 -5.96
C PRO A 53 -10.42 17.48 -4.78
N LEU A 54 -10.56 16.27 -4.24
CA LEU A 54 -9.79 15.83 -3.08
C LEU A 54 -8.30 15.68 -3.43
N LYS A 55 -7.47 16.27 -2.58
CA LYS A 55 -6.01 16.11 -2.53
C LYS A 55 -5.59 15.12 -1.46
N VAL A 56 -6.34 15.06 -0.35
CA VAL A 56 -6.09 14.15 0.77
C VAL A 56 -7.40 13.50 1.21
N LEU A 57 -7.41 12.17 1.24
CA LEU A 57 -8.51 11.37 1.75
C LEU A 57 -8.01 10.38 2.80
N ILE A 58 -8.41 10.61 4.05
CA ILE A 58 -8.07 9.76 5.19
C ILE A 58 -9.33 9.06 5.67
N ALA A 59 -9.47 7.76 5.42
CA ALA A 59 -10.62 6.94 5.83
C ALA A 59 -10.19 5.71 6.66
N SER A 60 -9.07 5.81 7.38
CA SER A 60 -8.53 4.73 8.19
C SER A 60 -9.39 4.41 9.43
N ASN A 61 -9.28 3.18 9.94
CA ASN A 61 -10.07 2.71 11.11
C ASN A 61 -11.59 2.80 10.85
N ASN A 62 -12.05 2.15 9.79
CA ASN A 62 -13.45 1.97 9.44
C ASN A 62 -13.72 0.47 9.16
N LYS A 63 -14.83 0.15 8.49
CA LYS A 63 -15.22 -1.22 8.09
C LYS A 63 -15.34 -1.33 6.57
N LEU A 64 -14.51 -0.61 5.82
CA LEU A 64 -14.58 -0.58 4.36
C LEU A 64 -14.20 -1.96 3.81
N GLY A 65 -15.13 -2.62 3.10
CA GLY A 65 -14.85 -3.92 2.46
C GLY A 65 -14.17 -3.80 1.08
N SER A 66 -14.34 -2.65 0.43
CA SER A 66 -13.76 -2.31 -0.87
C SER A 66 -13.69 -0.78 -1.05
N LEU A 67 -12.99 -0.35 -2.09
CA LEU A 67 -13.07 1.01 -2.61
C LEU A 67 -13.96 1.02 -3.86
N PRO A 68 -14.73 2.09 -4.11
CA PRO A 68 -15.49 2.24 -5.36
C PRO A 68 -14.54 2.31 -6.57
N GLU A 69 -14.97 1.81 -7.73
CA GLU A 69 -14.18 1.90 -8.97
C GLU A 69 -13.94 3.35 -9.39
N GLU A 70 -14.88 4.22 -9.05
CA GLU A 70 -14.81 5.66 -9.28
C GLU A 70 -13.66 6.33 -8.54
N ILE A 71 -12.97 5.65 -7.60
CA ILE A 71 -11.77 6.19 -6.95
C ILE A 71 -10.77 6.72 -7.97
N GLY A 72 -10.67 6.08 -9.14
CA GLY A 72 -9.82 6.53 -10.25
C GLY A 72 -10.13 7.94 -10.78
N GLN A 73 -11.30 8.53 -10.47
CA GLN A 73 -11.70 9.88 -10.86
C GLN A 73 -11.03 10.98 -10.03
N LEU A 74 -10.49 10.66 -8.85
CA LEU A 74 -9.80 11.62 -7.97
C LEU A 74 -8.39 11.96 -8.51
N LYS A 75 -8.30 12.59 -9.69
CA LYS A 75 -7.04 12.86 -10.39
C LYS A 75 -6.06 13.76 -9.62
N GLN A 76 -6.57 14.54 -8.66
CA GLN A 76 -5.79 15.45 -7.82
C GLN A 76 -5.35 14.83 -6.48
N LEU A 77 -5.77 13.60 -6.19
CA LEU A 77 -5.46 12.94 -4.92
C LEU A 77 -3.97 12.65 -4.82
N MET A 78 -3.34 13.17 -3.77
CA MET A 78 -1.92 13.00 -3.46
C MET A 78 -1.71 11.99 -2.34
N GLU A 79 -2.65 11.90 -1.39
CA GLU A 79 -2.58 11.00 -0.24
C GLU A 79 -3.91 10.26 -0.07
N LEU A 80 -3.81 8.93 0.00
CA LEU A 80 -4.92 8.03 0.32
C LEU A 80 -4.53 7.10 1.47
N ASP A 81 -5.17 7.29 2.62
CA ASP A 81 -5.05 6.38 3.77
C ASP A 81 -6.38 5.66 4.02
N VAL A 82 -6.39 4.36 3.73
CA VAL A 82 -7.51 3.44 4.00
C VAL A 82 -7.05 2.30 4.90
N SER A 83 -6.02 2.52 5.72
CA SER A 83 -5.48 1.54 6.64
C SER A 83 -6.48 1.14 7.74
N CYS A 84 -6.29 -0.03 8.33
CA CYS A 84 -7.17 -0.56 9.38
C CYS A 84 -8.65 -0.61 8.92
N ASN A 85 -8.89 -1.32 7.81
CA ASN A 85 -10.22 -1.56 7.24
C ASN A 85 -10.36 -3.06 6.92
N GLU A 86 -11.42 -3.42 6.18
CA GLU A 86 -11.74 -4.79 5.80
C GLU A 86 -11.51 -5.04 4.30
N ILE A 87 -10.64 -4.25 3.65
CA ILE A 87 -10.48 -4.25 2.19
C ILE A 87 -9.83 -5.56 1.72
N THR A 88 -10.50 -6.26 0.81
CA THR A 88 -10.03 -7.55 0.29
C THR A 88 -9.29 -7.46 -1.05
N ALA A 89 -9.60 -6.43 -1.84
CA ALA A 89 -8.94 -6.10 -3.10
C ALA A 89 -8.97 -4.60 -3.35
N LEU A 90 -7.98 -4.10 -4.10
CA LEU A 90 -7.99 -2.75 -4.64
C LEU A 90 -8.55 -2.79 -6.07
N PRO A 91 -9.46 -1.87 -6.47
CA PRO A 91 -9.95 -1.81 -7.84
C PRO A 91 -8.81 -1.42 -8.80
N PRO A 92 -8.73 -1.99 -10.02
CA PRO A 92 -7.69 -1.65 -10.99
C PRO A 92 -7.68 -0.16 -11.37
N GLN A 93 -8.83 0.51 -11.27
CA GLN A 93 -9.00 1.95 -11.48
C GLN A 93 -8.13 2.80 -10.54
N ILE A 94 -7.60 2.24 -9.45
CA ILE A 94 -6.62 2.92 -8.59
C ILE A 94 -5.41 3.41 -9.39
N GLY A 95 -4.98 2.69 -10.44
CA GLY A 95 -3.88 3.08 -11.33
C GLY A 95 -4.13 4.36 -12.13
N GLN A 96 -5.34 4.90 -12.08
CA GLN A 96 -5.70 6.14 -12.73
C GLN A 96 -5.45 7.39 -11.86
N LEU A 97 -5.03 7.24 -10.61
CA LEU A 97 -4.72 8.31 -9.66
C LEU A 97 -3.36 8.96 -9.96
N LYS A 98 -3.28 9.73 -11.06
CA LYS A 98 -2.01 10.26 -11.60
C LYS A 98 -1.27 11.28 -10.70
N SER A 99 -1.87 11.70 -9.59
CA SER A 99 -1.23 12.57 -8.59
C SER A 99 -0.82 11.85 -7.31
N LEU A 100 -1.17 10.56 -7.14
CA LEU A 100 -1.02 9.87 -5.86
C LEU A 100 0.45 9.62 -5.53
N ARG A 101 0.91 10.16 -4.39
CA ARG A 101 2.27 10.02 -3.88
C ARG A 101 2.34 9.06 -2.70
N GLU A 102 1.32 9.06 -1.86
CA GLU A 102 1.25 8.22 -0.68
C GLU A 102 -0.01 7.35 -0.70
N LEU A 103 0.21 6.03 -0.63
CA LEU A 103 -0.85 5.05 -0.50
C LEU A 103 -0.63 4.21 0.75
N ASN A 104 -1.57 4.27 1.68
CA ASN A 104 -1.56 3.44 2.88
C ASN A 104 -2.79 2.53 2.92
N VAL A 105 -2.53 1.23 2.76
CA VAL A 105 -3.51 0.14 2.82
C VAL A 105 -3.15 -0.87 3.93
N ARG A 106 -2.31 -0.45 4.89
CA ARG A 106 -1.87 -1.27 6.03
C ARG A 106 -3.05 -1.85 6.81
N ARG A 107 -2.91 -3.08 7.34
CA ARG A 107 -3.94 -3.73 8.17
C ARG A 107 -5.29 -3.82 7.44
N ASN A 108 -5.27 -4.50 6.30
CA ASN A 108 -6.45 -4.90 5.53
C ASN A 108 -6.36 -6.42 5.25
N TYR A 109 -7.21 -6.95 4.36
CA TYR A 109 -7.24 -8.35 3.98
C TYR A 109 -6.80 -8.57 2.52
N LEU A 110 -5.95 -7.68 1.97
CA LEU A 110 -5.50 -7.76 0.58
C LEU A 110 -4.74 -9.06 0.33
N LYS A 111 -5.17 -9.82 -0.69
CA LYS A 111 -4.49 -11.05 -1.12
C LYS A 111 -3.60 -10.84 -2.35
N VAL A 112 -4.00 -9.89 -3.20
CA VAL A 112 -3.35 -9.59 -4.48
C VAL A 112 -3.22 -8.07 -4.60
N LEU A 113 -2.12 -7.62 -5.20
CA LEU A 113 -1.90 -6.22 -5.56
C LEU A 113 -2.18 -6.06 -7.07
N PRO A 114 -3.01 -5.09 -7.49
CA PRO A 114 -3.27 -4.87 -8.91
C PRO A 114 -1.99 -4.40 -9.64
N PRO A 115 -1.68 -4.94 -10.83
CA PRO A 115 -0.52 -4.52 -11.62
C PRO A 115 -0.58 -3.04 -12.01
N GLU A 116 -1.77 -2.44 -12.10
CA GLU A 116 -2.02 -1.04 -12.43
C GLU A 116 -1.41 -0.05 -11.42
N LEU A 117 -1.02 -0.50 -10.22
CA LEU A 117 -0.27 0.32 -9.26
C LEU A 117 1.08 0.79 -9.83
N VAL A 118 1.61 0.13 -10.86
CA VAL A 118 2.83 0.54 -11.57
C VAL A 118 2.70 1.91 -12.24
N ASP A 119 1.48 2.29 -12.64
CA ASP A 119 1.21 3.56 -13.32
C ASP A 119 1.15 4.75 -12.38
N LEU A 120 1.30 4.51 -11.07
CA LEU A 120 1.21 5.54 -10.05
C LEU A 120 2.57 6.15 -9.73
N PRO A 121 2.65 7.48 -9.58
CA PRO A 121 3.84 8.19 -9.12
C PRO A 121 4.06 8.06 -7.60
N LEU A 122 3.93 6.85 -7.06
CA LEU A 122 4.04 6.60 -5.62
C LEU A 122 5.47 6.84 -5.14
N VAL A 123 5.58 7.58 -4.05
CA VAL A 123 6.81 7.79 -3.28
C VAL A 123 6.82 6.86 -2.07
N LYS A 124 5.65 6.65 -1.47
CA LYS A 124 5.47 5.78 -0.31
C LYS A 124 4.28 4.86 -0.50
N PHE A 125 4.51 3.57 -0.29
CA PHE A 125 3.47 2.57 -0.33
C PHE A 125 3.57 1.65 0.89
N ASP A 126 2.52 1.66 1.71
CA ASP A 126 2.40 0.76 2.86
C ASP A 126 1.23 -0.21 2.65
N PHE A 127 1.56 -1.48 2.46
CA PHE A 127 0.62 -2.59 2.45
C PHE A 127 0.94 -3.64 3.53
N SER A 128 1.65 -3.24 4.58
CA SER A 128 1.98 -4.13 5.69
C SER A 128 0.73 -4.66 6.40
N CYS A 129 0.88 -5.80 7.09
CA CYS A 129 -0.21 -6.46 7.81
C CYS A 129 -1.41 -6.82 6.92
N ASN A 130 -1.14 -7.36 5.72
CA ASN A 130 -2.16 -7.86 4.79
C ASN A 130 -2.01 -9.39 4.60
N LYS A 131 -2.62 -9.94 3.55
CA LYS A 131 -2.56 -11.35 3.15
C LYS A 131 -1.89 -11.54 1.78
N VAL A 132 -1.04 -10.60 1.37
CA VAL A 132 -0.41 -10.59 0.05
C VAL A 132 0.58 -11.75 -0.05
N LEU A 133 0.43 -12.56 -1.10
CA LEU A 133 1.30 -13.73 -1.35
C LEU A 133 2.47 -13.41 -2.28
N VAL A 134 2.23 -12.55 -3.27
CA VAL A 134 3.18 -12.23 -4.35
C VAL A 134 3.08 -10.75 -4.68
N ILE A 135 4.22 -10.12 -4.90
CA ILE A 135 4.31 -8.75 -5.43
C ILE A 135 4.42 -8.87 -6.97
N PRO A 136 3.59 -8.15 -7.75
CA PRO A 136 3.68 -8.17 -9.21
C PRO A 136 5.07 -7.76 -9.71
N ILE A 137 5.62 -8.49 -10.68
CA ILE A 137 6.97 -8.26 -11.24
C ILE A 137 7.08 -6.85 -11.85
N CYS A 138 5.98 -6.31 -12.38
CA CYS A 138 5.95 -4.96 -12.96
C CYS A 138 6.26 -3.85 -11.93
N PHE A 139 6.18 -4.10 -10.61
CA PHE A 139 6.47 -3.08 -9.60
C PHE A 139 7.93 -2.63 -9.60
N ARG A 140 8.83 -3.37 -10.26
CA ARG A 140 10.20 -2.92 -10.54
C ARG A 140 10.26 -1.62 -11.35
N GLU A 141 9.21 -1.30 -12.10
CA GLU A 141 9.11 -0.08 -12.92
C GLU A 141 8.64 1.15 -12.12
N MET A 142 8.35 1.00 -10.82
CA MET A 142 7.94 2.10 -9.92
C MET A 142 9.14 2.98 -9.54
N LYS A 143 9.63 3.78 -10.49
CA LYS A 143 10.88 4.56 -10.38
C LYS A 143 10.87 5.64 -9.30
N GLN A 144 9.69 6.07 -8.84
CA GLN A 144 9.54 7.14 -7.85
C GLN A 144 9.44 6.62 -6.41
N LEU A 145 9.28 5.31 -6.24
CA LEU A 145 9.05 4.68 -4.95
C LEU A 145 10.32 4.71 -4.10
N GLN A 146 10.23 5.36 -2.94
CA GLN A 146 11.34 5.53 -1.99
C GLN A 146 11.14 4.65 -0.75
N VAL A 147 9.89 4.50 -0.32
CA VAL A 147 9.51 3.79 0.90
C VAL A 147 8.48 2.72 0.56
N LEU A 148 8.83 1.46 0.83
CA LEU A 148 7.94 0.32 0.64
C LEU A 148 7.84 -0.47 1.94
N LEU A 149 6.68 -0.40 2.58
CA LEU A 149 6.39 -1.11 3.83
C LEU A 149 5.48 -2.30 3.52
N LEU A 150 6.01 -3.51 3.71
CA LEU A 150 5.35 -4.77 3.31
C LEU A 150 5.37 -5.85 4.40
N GLU A 151 5.80 -5.49 5.61
CA GLU A 151 5.90 -6.39 6.77
C GLU A 151 4.58 -7.10 7.06
N ASN A 152 4.63 -8.26 7.72
CA ASN A 152 3.44 -9.00 8.11
C ASN A 152 2.51 -9.38 6.94
N ASN A 153 3.09 -9.78 5.81
CA ASN A 153 2.42 -10.47 4.71
C ASN A 153 2.98 -11.89 4.55
N PRO A 154 2.14 -12.89 4.18
CA PRO A 154 2.58 -14.27 3.91
C PRO A 154 3.24 -14.42 2.53
N LEU A 155 4.26 -13.59 2.25
CA LEU A 155 4.94 -13.58 0.95
C LEU A 155 5.68 -14.90 0.70
N GLN A 156 5.47 -15.49 -0.48
CA GLN A 156 6.07 -16.78 -0.84
C GLN A 156 7.50 -16.65 -1.37
N SER A 157 7.86 -15.51 -1.93
CA SER A 157 9.21 -15.20 -2.42
C SER A 157 9.69 -13.87 -1.84
N PRO A 158 10.99 -13.70 -1.61
CA PRO A 158 11.54 -12.41 -1.23
C PRO A 158 11.28 -11.38 -2.34
N PRO A 159 11.15 -10.09 -1.98
CA PRO A 159 10.99 -9.00 -2.94
C PRO A 159 12.23 -8.78 -3.83
N ALA A 160 13.22 -9.68 -3.80
CA ALA A 160 14.46 -9.60 -4.56
C ALA A 160 14.24 -9.39 -6.07
N GLN A 161 13.11 -9.84 -6.62
CA GLN A 161 12.67 -9.62 -8.00
C GLN A 161 12.27 -8.16 -8.30
N VAL A 162 11.95 -7.38 -7.27
CA VAL A 162 11.63 -5.94 -7.32
C VAL A 162 12.86 -5.08 -6.96
N THR A 163 13.84 -5.63 -6.22
CA THR A 163 15.03 -4.88 -5.76
C THR A 163 16.23 -4.91 -6.73
N LEU A 164 16.10 -5.47 -7.92
CA LEU A 164 17.15 -5.38 -8.95
C LEU A 164 17.05 -4.02 -9.67
N HIS A 165 17.68 -3.01 -9.07
CA HIS A 165 17.89 -1.61 -9.53
C HIS A 165 16.65 -0.68 -9.48
N PRO A 166 16.63 0.34 -8.59
CA PRO A 166 17.46 1.57 -8.74
C PRO A 166 18.11 2.08 -7.42
N PRO A 167 19.05 3.05 -7.48
CA PRO A 167 19.87 3.51 -6.33
C PRO A 167 19.13 4.27 -5.20
N HIS A 168 17.79 4.33 -5.20
CA HIS A 168 17.02 5.26 -4.34
C HIS A 168 16.08 4.60 -3.32
N ILE A 169 15.93 3.27 -3.30
CA ILE A 169 15.11 2.60 -2.29
C ILE A 169 15.90 2.59 -0.97
N SER A 170 15.50 3.47 -0.05
CA SER A 170 16.27 3.77 1.17
C SER A 170 16.01 2.75 2.28
N PHE A 171 14.81 2.15 2.32
CA PHE A 171 14.43 1.18 3.34
C PHE A 171 13.42 0.16 2.77
N VAL A 172 13.86 -1.08 2.57
CA VAL A 172 12.96 -2.25 2.48
C VAL A 172 12.99 -2.93 3.85
N THR A 173 12.10 -2.52 4.75
CA THR A 173 11.90 -3.24 6.02
C THR A 173 10.83 -4.29 5.78
N ALA A 174 11.22 -5.52 5.42
CA ALA A 174 10.38 -6.72 5.52
C ALA A 174 11.08 -7.97 4.96
N PHE A 175 11.82 -8.66 5.82
CA PHE A 175 11.89 -10.13 5.72
C PHE A 175 12.24 -10.73 7.09
N LEU A 176 11.43 -10.47 8.11
CA LEU A 176 11.63 -11.06 9.45
C LEU A 176 10.29 -11.51 10.03
N ASN A 177 9.72 -12.58 9.48
CA ASN A 177 8.57 -13.22 10.10
C ASN A 177 8.70 -14.74 10.25
N LYS A 178 9.94 -15.21 10.51
CA LYS A 178 10.21 -16.50 11.15
C LYS A 178 11.37 -16.34 12.15
N PRO A 179 11.32 -16.98 13.33
CA PRO A 179 12.38 -16.86 14.36
C PRO A 179 13.69 -17.57 13.96
N HIS A 180 13.77 -18.16 12.77
CA HIS A 180 14.99 -18.72 12.24
C HIS A 180 15.18 -18.27 10.78
N GLN A 181 16.34 -17.66 10.54
CA GLN A 181 17.00 -17.38 9.27
C GLN A 181 16.91 -15.94 8.70
N LEU A 182 18.15 -15.43 8.56
CA LEU A 182 18.68 -14.36 7.70
C LEU A 182 18.51 -12.92 8.19
N LEU A 183 19.64 -12.36 8.61
CA LEU A 183 19.91 -10.92 8.71
C LEU A 183 20.60 -10.51 7.40
N TRP A 184 20.10 -9.48 6.72
CA TRP A 184 20.81 -8.85 5.59
C TRP A 184 21.38 -7.51 6.07
N GLU A 185 22.62 -7.51 6.55
CA GLU A 185 23.36 -6.27 6.75
C GLU A 185 24.12 -5.90 5.47
N ARG A 186 23.99 -4.64 5.06
CA ARG A 186 24.76 -4.06 3.96
C ARG A 186 26.20 -3.90 4.45
N ASN A 187 27.13 -4.71 3.96
CA ASN A 187 28.55 -4.57 4.27
C ASN A 187 29.18 -3.50 3.35
N PRO A 188 29.56 -2.31 3.87
CA PRO A 188 29.97 -1.17 3.05
C PRO A 188 31.39 -1.29 2.45
N GLN A 189 32.07 -2.43 2.61
CA GLN A 189 33.51 -2.58 2.32
C GLN A 189 33.87 -3.65 1.26
N ARG A 190 32.91 -4.31 0.59
CA ARG A 190 33.23 -5.30 -0.47
C ARG A 190 32.48 -5.02 -1.77
N GLY A 191 33.25 -4.74 -2.81
CA GLY A 191 32.78 -4.66 -4.20
C GLY A 191 32.23 -5.99 -4.71
N LEU A 192 31.58 -5.91 -5.87
CA LEU A 192 30.86 -6.98 -6.56
C LEU A 192 31.70 -8.26 -6.69
N THR A 193 31.39 -9.27 -5.89
CA THR A 193 31.75 -10.67 -6.18
C THR A 193 30.50 -11.54 -6.06
N PRO A 194 30.29 -12.52 -6.97
CA PRO A 194 29.12 -13.38 -6.91
C PRO A 194 29.21 -14.29 -5.69
N ILE A 195 28.25 -14.18 -4.77
CA ILE A 195 28.14 -15.12 -3.64
C ILE A 195 27.42 -16.36 -4.18
N THR A 196 28.18 -17.33 -4.70
CA THR A 196 27.66 -18.59 -5.25
C THR A 196 27.34 -19.65 -4.21
N THR A 197 27.50 -19.40 -2.90
CA THR A 197 27.07 -20.39 -1.89
C THR A 197 26.85 -19.73 -0.54
N LEU A 198 25.60 -19.61 -0.10
CA LEU A 198 25.27 -19.42 1.31
C LEU A 198 25.19 -20.80 1.96
N LYS A 199 26.25 -21.23 2.66
CA LYS A 199 26.20 -22.38 3.56
C LYS A 199 25.37 -21.99 4.79
N LEU A 200 24.24 -22.67 4.99
CA LEU A 200 23.50 -22.64 6.25
C LEU A 200 24.21 -23.56 7.25
N TYR A 201 24.71 -23.01 8.36
CA TYR A 201 25.01 -23.81 9.54
C TYR A 201 23.72 -23.96 10.35
N SER A 202 23.28 -25.20 10.54
CA SER A 202 22.24 -25.59 11.51
C SER A 202 22.95 -26.20 12.71
N GLU A 203 22.75 -25.65 13.91
CA GLU A 203 23.23 -26.24 15.17
C GLU A 203 22.35 -27.40 15.68
N ASN A 204 21.35 -27.84 14.92
CA ASN A 204 20.60 -29.05 15.27
C ASN A 204 20.75 -30.11 14.18
N HIS A 205 21.32 -31.24 14.60
CA HIS A 205 21.35 -32.48 13.84
C HIS A 205 19.92 -32.88 13.47
N GLN A 206 19.74 -33.26 12.20
CA GLN A 206 18.52 -33.78 11.55
C GLN A 206 17.56 -32.76 10.93
N THR A 207 17.90 -32.30 9.72
CA THR A 207 17.16 -32.58 8.47
C THR A 207 17.78 -31.79 7.32
N HIS A 208 18.23 -32.49 6.27
CA HIS A 208 18.76 -31.89 5.05
C HIS A 208 17.59 -31.58 4.11
N ALA A 209 17.25 -30.31 3.91
CA ALA A 209 16.47 -29.86 2.76
C ALA A 209 17.35 -28.94 1.90
N LEU A 210 17.87 -29.49 0.81
CA LEU A 210 18.58 -28.75 -0.22
C LEU A 210 17.55 -27.98 -1.06
N PHE A 211 17.49 -26.65 -0.92
CA PHE A 211 16.84 -25.79 -1.90
C PHE A 211 17.91 -25.22 -2.83
N PHE A 212 17.94 -25.70 -4.07
CA PHE A 212 18.73 -25.13 -5.15
C PHE A 212 17.99 -23.93 -5.74
N CYS A 213 18.50 -22.72 -5.53
CA CYS A 213 18.12 -21.57 -6.35
C CYS A 213 19.17 -21.43 -7.46
N PHE A 214 18.81 -21.87 -8.66
CA PHE A 214 19.56 -21.49 -9.87
C PHE A 214 19.24 -20.03 -10.19
N VAL A 215 20.25 -19.18 -10.11
CA VAL A 215 20.26 -17.86 -10.77
C VAL A 215 21.12 -18.07 -12.02
N LEU A 216 20.48 -18.12 -13.19
CA LEU A 216 21.18 -17.96 -14.46
C LEU A 216 20.98 -16.51 -14.91
N PHE A 217 22.09 -15.96 -15.42
CA PHE A 217 22.39 -14.56 -15.74
C PHE A 217 21.33 -13.81 -16.53
#